data_AF-A0A928UT11-F1
#
_entry.id   AF-A0A928UT11-F1
#
_cell.length_a   1.000
_cell.length_b   1.000
_cell.length_c   1.000
_cell.angle_alpha   90.00
_cell.angle_beta   90.00
_cell.angle_gamma   90.00
#
_symmetry.space_group_name_H-M   'P 1'
#
loop_
_entity.id
_entity.type
_entity.pdbx_description
1 polymer ?
#
loop_
_entity_poly.entity_id
_entity_poly.type
_entity_poly.pdbx_seq_one_letter_code
_entity_poly.pdbx_strand_id
1 'polypeptide(L)'
;MSKKLKISYSFFKNTDLNAFAKSVVASLTGNANFPTAQDLVDTLSEAQVAFGNACTAALSRDRNKIAQRNTLRTDLLTCLSSLASLVSSIAQGDEEKLVSSGFEVIFPTHHTTMASL
;
A
#
# COMPACT_ATOMS: atom_id res chain seq x y z
N MET A 1 8.20 -20.56 8.27
CA MET A 1 8.30 -19.80 7.01
C MET A 1 7.87 -18.36 7.28
N SER A 2 8.63 -17.36 6.83
CA SER A 2 8.32 -15.94 7.07
C SER A 2 7.36 -15.39 6.01
N LYS A 3 6.18 -14.94 6.45
CA LYS A 3 5.17 -14.27 5.62
C LYS A 3 5.63 -12.86 5.25
N LYS A 4 5.34 -12.41 4.04
CA LYS A 4 5.72 -11.07 3.55
C LYS A 4 4.50 -10.38 2.95
N LEU A 5 4.47 -9.05 3.05
CA LEU A 5 3.47 -8.25 2.35
C LEU A 5 3.85 -8.09 0.87
N LYS A 6 2.83 -7.92 0.03
CA LYS A 6 3.02 -7.40 -1.34
C LYS A 6 3.56 -5.97 -1.25
N ILE A 7 4.58 -5.62 -2.02
CA ILE A 7 5.20 -4.27 -1.97
C ILE A 7 4.94 -3.49 -3.26
N SER A 8 4.66 -4.18 -4.37
CA SER A 8 4.40 -3.53 -5.66
C SER A 8 2.91 -3.44 -5.96
N TYR A 9 2.39 -2.22 -5.95
CA TYR A 9 1.01 -1.87 -6.33
C TYR A 9 0.93 -1.08 -7.65
N SER A 10 2.04 -1.02 -8.38
CA SER A 10 2.16 -0.23 -9.62
C SER A 10 1.19 -0.68 -10.72
N PHE A 11 0.70 -1.93 -10.66
CA PHE A 11 -0.25 -2.52 -11.60
C PHE A 11 -1.71 -2.10 -11.35
N PHE A 12 -2.04 -1.53 -10.19
CA PHE A 12 -3.42 -1.12 -9.91
C PHE A 12 -3.85 0.07 -10.75
N LYS A 13 -5.09 0.04 -11.26
CA LYS A 13 -5.70 1.23 -11.87
C LYS A 13 -5.81 2.32 -10.80
N ASN A 14 -5.91 3.58 -11.22
CA ASN A 14 -5.96 4.71 -10.28
C ASN A 14 -7.11 4.58 -9.27
N THR A 15 -8.29 4.13 -9.71
CA THR A 15 -9.44 3.88 -8.82
C THR A 15 -9.15 2.78 -7.81
N ASP A 16 -8.60 1.66 -8.26
CA ASP A 16 -8.28 0.51 -7.41
C ASP A 16 -7.18 0.85 -6.40
N LEU A 17 -6.15 1.58 -6.83
CA LEU A 17 -5.07 2.05 -5.97
C LEU A 17 -5.59 2.97 -4.87
N ASN A 18 -6.47 3.91 -5.22
CA ASN A 18 -7.06 4.84 -4.26
C ASN A 18 -7.97 4.11 -3.25
N ALA A 19 -8.79 3.17 -3.72
CA ALA A 19 -9.65 2.36 -2.87
C ALA A 19 -8.82 1.46 -1.93
N PHE A 20 -7.76 0.84 -2.45
CA PHE A 20 -6.83 0.04 -1.66
C PHE A 20 -6.14 0.86 -0.57
N ALA A 21 -5.57 2.02 -0.92
CA ALA A 21 -4.94 2.92 0.05
C ALA A 21 -5.92 3.34 1.16
N LYS A 22 -7.18 3.66 0.80
CA LYS A 22 -8.23 3.98 1.76
C LYS A 22 -8.54 2.81 2.70
N SER A 23 -8.56 1.57 2.18
CA SER A 23 -8.76 0.38 3.00
C SER A 23 -7.61 0.18 4.00
N VAL A 24 -6.36 0.35 3.56
CA VAL A 24 -5.18 0.23 4.43
C VAL A 24 -5.20 1.28 5.54
N VAL A 25 -5.52 2.54 5.22
CA VAL A 25 -5.69 3.60 6.22
C VAL A 25 -6.75 3.22 7.25
N ALA A 26 -7.91 2.72 6.81
CA ALA A 26 -8.98 2.30 7.71
C ALA A 26 -8.58 1.12 8.62
N SER A 27 -7.81 0.16 8.11
CA SER A 27 -7.33 -1.00 8.88
C SER A 27 -6.26 -0.66 9.90
N LEU A 28 -5.43 0.36 9.65
CA LEU A 28 -4.35 0.75 10.55
C LEU A 28 -4.75 1.87 11.52
N THR A 29 -5.76 2.67 11.19
CA THR A 29 -6.26 3.72 12.09
C THR A 29 -6.79 3.10 13.38
N GLY A 30 -6.17 3.44 14.51
CA GLY A 30 -6.56 2.90 15.82
C GLY A 30 -6.20 1.43 16.03
N ASN A 31 -5.35 0.84 15.17
CA ASN A 31 -4.90 -0.54 15.35
C ASN A 31 -3.81 -0.62 16.42
N ALA A 32 -4.14 -1.24 17.56
CA ALA A 32 -3.23 -1.39 18.70
C ALA A 32 -1.96 -2.22 18.40
N ASN A 33 -1.94 -3.00 17.31
CA ASN A 33 -0.76 -3.74 16.88
C ASN A 33 0.30 -2.83 16.24
N PHE A 34 -0.08 -1.63 15.80
CA PHE A 34 0.79 -0.70 15.05
C PHE A 34 0.74 0.74 15.59
N PRO A 35 0.98 0.97 16.90
CA PRO A 35 0.88 2.31 17.49
C PRO A 35 1.92 3.29 16.91
N THR A 36 3.08 2.77 16.49
CA THR A 36 4.15 3.56 15.87
C THR A 36 3.92 3.85 14.39
N ALA A 37 2.87 3.29 13.78
CA ALA A 37 2.55 3.53 12.38
C ALA A 37 1.62 4.72 12.19
N GLN A 38 1.05 5.32 13.25
CA GLN A 38 -0.01 6.31 13.14
C GLN A 38 0.42 7.55 12.33
N ASP A 39 1.62 8.09 12.55
CA ASP A 39 2.13 9.24 11.79
C ASP A 39 2.21 8.95 10.27
N LEU A 40 2.58 7.72 9.91
CA LEU A 40 2.63 7.28 8.51
C LEU A 40 1.24 6.98 7.94
N VAL A 41 0.29 6.54 8.77
CA VAL A 41 -1.11 6.37 8.39
C VAL A 41 -1.74 7.72 8.06
N ASP A 42 -1.45 8.74 8.86
CA ASP A 42 -1.92 10.11 8.62
C ASP A 42 -1.32 10.67 7.33
N THR A 43 -0.01 10.47 7.12
CA THR A 43 0.66 10.82 5.86
C THR A 43 0.04 10.09 4.65
N LEU A 44 -0.26 8.80 4.79
CA LEU A 44 -0.90 8.01 3.73
C LEU A 44 -2.33 8.50 3.45
N SER A 45 -3.07 8.87 4.48
CA SER A 45 -4.43 9.43 4.36
C SER A 45 -4.42 10.73 3.56
N GLU A 46 -3.49 11.65 3.86
CA GLU A 46 -3.32 12.89 3.10
C GLU A 46 -2.96 12.62 1.63
N ALA A 47 -2.00 11.72 1.39
CA ALA A 47 -1.60 11.33 0.04
C ALA A 47 -2.75 10.68 -0.74
N GLN A 48 -3.57 9.83 -0.09
CA GLN A 48 -4.74 9.19 -0.67
C GLN A 48 -5.79 10.23 -1.08
N VAL A 49 -6.10 11.20 -0.21
CA VAL A 49 -7.05 12.27 -0.52
C VAL A 49 -6.55 13.15 -1.66
N ALA A 50 -5.26 13.55 -1.63
CA ALA A 50 -4.65 14.35 -2.69
C ALA A 50 -4.69 13.63 -4.05
N PHE A 51 -4.36 12.34 -4.07
CA PHE A 51 -4.41 11.52 -5.27
C PHE A 51 -5.85 11.35 -5.80
N GLY A 52 -6.83 11.13 -4.92
CA GLY A 52 -8.24 11.07 -5.28
C GLY A 52 -8.74 12.37 -5.94
N ASN A 53 -8.39 13.51 -5.36
CA ASN A 53 -8.71 14.84 -5.92
C ASN A 53 -8.05 15.04 -7.30
N ALA A 54 -6.78 14.65 -7.44
CA ALA A 54 -6.07 14.73 -8.71
C ALA A 54 -6.64 13.80 -9.80
N CYS A 55 -7.18 12.63 -9.41
CA CYS A 55 -7.88 11.75 -10.34
C CYS A 55 -9.13 12.42 -10.92
N THR A 56 -9.93 13.07 -10.09
CA THR A 56 -11.11 13.85 -10.52
C THR A 56 -10.70 15.03 -11.39
N ALA A 57 -9.66 15.77 -11.00
CA ALA A 57 -9.17 16.92 -11.77
C ALA A 57 -8.67 16.51 -13.17
N ALA A 58 -8.00 15.37 -13.28
CA ALA A 58 -7.50 14.83 -14.55
C ALA A 58 -8.62 14.39 -15.52
N LEU A 59 -9.88 14.28 -15.09
CA LEU A 59 -11.02 14.03 -15.99
C LEU A 59 -11.19 15.11 -17.06
N SER A 60 -10.75 16.34 -16.76
CA SER A 60 -10.71 17.44 -17.73
C SER A 60 -9.70 17.25 -18.86
N ARG A 61 -8.90 16.18 -18.85
CA ARG A 61 -7.86 15.84 -19.86
C ARG A 61 -6.75 16.87 -20.03
N ASP A 62 -6.64 17.81 -19.10
CA ASP A 62 -5.55 18.76 -19.01
C ASP A 62 -4.23 18.01 -18.72
N ARG A 63 -3.21 18.24 -19.57
CA ARG A 63 -1.89 17.60 -19.46
C ARG A 63 -1.21 17.90 -18.12
N ASN A 64 -1.38 19.10 -17.58
CA ASN A 64 -0.80 19.49 -16.29
C ASN A 64 -1.47 18.71 -15.15
N LYS A 65 -2.79 18.56 -15.18
CA LYS A 65 -3.53 17.79 -14.16
C LYS A 65 -3.25 16.29 -14.26
N ILE A 66 -3.06 15.77 -15.46
CA ILE A 66 -2.61 14.39 -15.68
C ILE A 66 -1.21 14.17 -15.11
N ALA A 67 -0.28 15.10 -15.37
CA ALA A 67 1.08 15.04 -14.82
C ALA A 67 1.05 15.08 -13.28
N GLN A 68 0.29 16.00 -12.68
CA GLN A 68 0.12 16.11 -11.23
C GLN A 68 -0.44 14.81 -10.62
N ARG A 69 -1.47 14.21 -11.23
CA ARG A 69 -2.01 12.92 -10.80
C ARG A 69 -0.95 11.82 -10.84
N ASN A 70 -0.13 11.78 -11.88
CA ASN A 70 0.93 10.77 -12.00
C ASN A 70 2.05 10.96 -10.97
N THR A 71 2.38 12.20 -10.60
CA THR A 71 3.29 12.50 -9.48
C THR A 71 2.70 11.98 -8.16
N LEU A 72 1.46 12.37 -7.85
CA LEU A 72 0.78 11.94 -6.62
C LEU A 72 0.56 10.43 -6.56
N ARG A 73 0.43 9.76 -7.71
CA ARG A 73 0.42 8.29 -7.78
C ARG A 73 1.73 7.70 -7.27
N THR A 74 2.85 8.24 -7.70
CA THR A 74 4.19 7.79 -7.28
C THR A 74 4.40 8.04 -5.79
N ASP A 75 3.96 9.19 -5.29
CA ASP A 75 4.03 9.52 -3.87
C ASP A 75 3.18 8.55 -3.03
N LEU A 76 1.95 8.25 -3.47
CA LEU A 76 1.07 7.29 -2.82
C LEU A 76 1.67 5.87 -2.79
N LEU A 77 2.25 5.42 -3.91
CA LEU A 77 2.94 4.12 -3.99
C LEU A 77 4.15 4.05 -3.05
N THR A 78 4.89 5.16 -2.94
CA THR A 78 6.04 5.27 -2.04
C THR A 78 5.61 5.18 -0.57
N CYS A 79 4.53 5.91 -0.21
CA CYS A 79 3.95 5.85 1.13
C CYS A 79 3.47 4.42 1.47
N LEU A 80 2.75 3.76 0.56
CA LEU A 80 2.30 2.37 0.75
C LEU A 80 3.48 1.41 0.95
N SER A 81 4.55 1.56 0.17
CA SER A 81 5.75 0.72 0.28
C SER A 81 6.48 0.89 1.62
N SER A 82 6.66 2.15 2.06
CA SER A 82 7.25 2.46 3.37
C SER A 82 6.41 1.90 4.52
N LEU A 83 5.09 2.07 4.46
CA LEU A 83 4.18 1.55 5.46
C LEU A 83 4.17 0.01 5.50
N ALA A 84 4.16 -0.66 4.34
CA ALA A 84 4.25 -2.12 4.27
C ALA A 84 5.57 -2.65 4.85
N SER A 85 6.68 -1.92 4.66
CA SER A 85 7.98 -2.26 5.24
C SER A 85 7.96 -2.16 6.76
N LEU A 86 7.37 -1.09 7.30
CA LEU A 86 7.23 -0.89 8.75
C LEU A 86 6.29 -1.92 9.39
N VAL A 87 5.14 -2.19 8.78
CA VAL A 87 4.20 -3.24 9.21
C VAL A 87 4.89 -4.60 9.23
N SER A 88 5.65 -4.94 8.18
CA SER A 88 6.40 -6.19 8.11
C SER A 88 7.44 -6.29 9.23
N SER A 89 8.12 -5.17 9.55
CA SER A 89 9.12 -5.11 10.62
C SER A 89 8.50 -5.26 12.02
N ILE A 90 7.29 -4.72 12.25
CA ILE A 90 6.59 -4.82 13.53
C ILE A 90 5.95 -6.19 13.70
N ALA A 91 5.34 -6.73 12.64
CA ALA A 91 4.67 -8.01 12.69
C ALA A 91 5.64 -9.19 12.79
N GLN A 92 6.86 -9.08 12.24
CA GLN A 92 7.90 -10.13 12.31
C GLN A 92 7.42 -11.53 11.85
N GLY A 93 6.43 -11.58 10.96
CA GLY A 93 5.84 -12.84 10.46
C GLY A 93 4.64 -13.35 11.24
N ASP A 94 4.19 -12.63 12.28
CA ASP A 94 2.90 -12.83 12.95
C ASP A 94 1.76 -12.59 11.97
N GLU A 95 1.03 -13.65 11.64
CA GLU A 95 -0.06 -13.61 10.67
C GLU A 95 -1.20 -12.74 11.12
N GLU A 96 -1.58 -12.78 12.39
CA GLU A 96 -2.72 -12.02 12.91
C GLU A 96 -2.44 -10.52 12.77
N LYS A 97 -1.21 -10.10 13.10
CA LYS A 97 -0.78 -8.72 12.91
C LYS A 97 -0.77 -8.32 11.45
N LEU A 98 -0.19 -9.16 10.57
CA LEU A 98 -0.14 -8.88 9.13
C LEU A 98 -1.54 -8.76 8.51
N VAL A 99 -2.46 -9.66 8.85
CA VAL A 99 -3.85 -9.62 8.36
C VAL A 99 -4.59 -8.39 8.90
N SER A 100 -4.36 -8.00 10.16
CA SER A 100 -4.98 -6.81 10.74
C SER A 100 -4.54 -5.49 10.10
N SER A 101 -3.43 -5.48 9.35
CA SER A 101 -2.90 -4.27 8.70
C SER A 101 -3.65 -3.86 7.43
N GLY A 102 -4.51 -4.73 6.89
CA GLY A 102 -5.23 -4.50 5.62
C GLY A 102 -4.38 -4.72 4.36
N PHE A 103 -3.10 -5.06 4.50
CA PHE A 103 -2.23 -5.42 3.39
C PHE A 103 -2.45 -6.88 2.92
N GLU A 104 -2.24 -7.12 1.63
CA GLU A 104 -2.27 -8.46 1.05
C GLU A 104 -1.03 -9.26 1.53
N VAL A 105 -1.28 -10.32 2.31
CA VAL A 105 -0.25 -11.23 2.81
C VAL A 105 0.05 -12.28 1.75
N ILE A 106 1.31 -12.35 1.33
CA ILE A 106 1.77 -13.33 0.35
C ILE A 106 2.54 -14.44 1.09
N PHE A 107 2.16 -15.68 0.79
CA PHE A 107 2.96 -16.84 1.16
C PHE A 107 4.10 -16.99 0.13
N PRO A 108 5.37 -17.14 0.57
CA PRO A 108 6.44 -17.44 -0.36
C PRO A 108 6.15 -18.77 -1.06
N THR A 109 5.78 -18.70 -2.34
CA THR A 109 5.59 -19.89 -3.17
C THR A 109 6.94 -20.58 -3.35
N HIS A 110 7.08 -21.81 -2.86
CA HIS A 110 8.28 -22.61 -3.08
C HIS A 110 8.33 -23.03 -4.55
N HIS A 111 9.18 -22.37 -5.35
CA HIS A 111 9.51 -22.90 -6.67
C HIS A 111 10.47 -24.09 -6.45
N THR A 112 9.92 -25.31 -6.37
CA THR A 112 10.74 -26.52 -6.35
C THR A 112 11.24 -26.77 -7.76
N THR A 113 12.41 -26.24 -8.12
CA THR A 113 13.10 -26.63 -9.34
C THR A 113 13.66 -28.04 -9.13
N MET A 114 12.91 -29.07 -9.57
CA MET A 114 13.42 -30.43 -9.67
C MET A 114 14.46 -30.45 -10.78
N ALA A 115 15.73 -30.25 -10.42
CA ALA A 115 16.85 -30.58 -11.28
C ALA A 115 16.89 -32.12 -11.40
N SER A 116 16.36 -32.64 -12.50
CA SER A 116 16.52 -34.05 -12.87
C SER A 116 18.00 -34.29 -13.22
N LEU A 117 18.58 -35.28 -12.54
CA LEU A 117 19.91 -35.85 -12.81
C LEU A 117 19.91 -36.65 -14.12
#